data_AF-A0AA40XWJ7-F1
#
_entry.id   AF-A0AA40XWJ7-F1
#
_cell.length_a   1.000
_cell.length_b   1.000
_cell.length_c   1.000
_cell.angle_alpha   90.00
_cell.angle_beta   90.00
_cell.angle_gamma   90.00
#
_symmetry.space_group_name_H-M   'P 1'
#
loop_
_entity.id
_entity.type
_entity.pdbx_description
1 polymer ?
#
loop_
_entity_poly.entity_id
_entity_poly.type
_entity_poly.pdbx_seq_one_letter_code
_entity_poly.pdbx_strand_id
1 'polypeptide(L)'
;MGGRQWQYGTGAVLVVLLAWLATPWPLQAAAVESGRDYLLVGGATDEPTPHRACTPHMLSGPRQQVLVTAPQEGWSGQPQALDVFNVFAGEVRVQHGDREICGNMHDARTRDSRFRAGIGLVAVPPAGSHEPFLVSWQTPLKTRWVPTLRLGAPSPVQQNDTARLLMRAACIAVAIALALSALMAFLTTRDRSFLVYVAGTTVLVLWQAILGGLSGYPEPWLPVGERGAWWLLSLTAATQALVLPALWRLNGGDRVWPRSRPLQATVLWGLVALAVLVPWLRWEQLAWVAQGLQVTYLLGCGLALLMGVWARWRGDRWSQAGLAALAPMLVLIIADACRAEWLLEYRVEALQLAVTWLLMMAAYAMNQRLGRLRQQRDELRQLAETDGLTGLPNRRAGLQQLARHLAQVDRERGPLVIGFLDIDLFKDINDRHGHAVGDQVLVAVARALRAAVRSQDEVVRMGGEEFLLLMPGMPREAASARLDRLRQRITEAGQALQVPGLEVTASIGLAQWRPGEDDLAGLLRRADHAMYVAKRAGRNRVFDGEELDPPGLA
;
A
#
# COMPACT_ATOMS: atom_id res chain seq x y z
N MET A 1 8.41 34.39 -12.15
CA MET A 1 7.66 33.85 -10.99
C MET A 1 7.79 32.34 -10.99
N GLY A 2 8.88 31.82 -10.43
CA GLY A 2 9.20 30.39 -10.39
C GLY A 2 8.79 29.80 -9.04
N GLY A 3 7.94 28.77 -9.08
CA GLY A 3 7.52 28.02 -7.91
C GLY A 3 8.71 27.32 -7.25
N ARG A 4 9.06 27.74 -6.03
CA ARG A 4 9.95 27.00 -5.14
C ARG A 4 9.29 25.66 -4.82
N GLN A 5 9.81 24.57 -5.39
CA GLN A 5 9.54 23.23 -4.90
C GLN A 5 10.05 23.16 -3.45
N TRP A 6 9.10 23.06 -2.52
CA TRP A 6 9.35 22.87 -1.10
C TRP A 6 10.15 21.57 -0.87
N GLN A 7 11.44 21.69 -0.58
CA GLN A 7 12.32 20.60 -0.13
C GLN A 7 12.30 20.42 1.41
N TYR A 8 11.21 20.76 2.09
CA TYR A 8 11.05 20.53 3.54
C TYR A 8 10.30 19.23 3.86
N GLY A 9 10.60 18.13 3.14
CA GLY A 9 9.78 16.91 3.19
C GLY A 9 10.16 15.91 4.30
N THR A 10 11.45 15.72 4.57
CA THR A 10 11.91 14.63 5.45
C THR A 10 12.40 15.12 6.81
N GLY A 11 13.18 16.21 6.85
CA GLY A 11 13.71 16.76 8.10
C GLY A 11 12.62 17.29 9.04
N ALA A 12 11.63 18.00 8.50
CA ALA A 12 10.51 18.52 9.29
C ALA A 12 9.64 17.40 9.87
N VAL A 13 9.40 16.33 9.10
CA VAL A 13 8.65 15.15 9.56
C VAL A 13 9.42 14.41 10.66
N LEU A 14 10.73 14.28 10.51
CA LEU A 14 11.59 13.65 11.52
C LEU A 14 11.59 14.45 12.82
N VAL A 15 11.69 15.78 12.74
CA VAL A 15 11.65 16.67 13.92
C VAL A 15 10.29 16.62 14.60
N VAL A 16 9.19 16.61 13.85
CA VAL A 16 7.83 16.46 14.41
C VAL A 16 7.64 15.10 15.07
N LEU A 17 8.14 14.01 14.46
CA LEU A 17 8.10 12.67 15.06
C LEU A 17 8.95 12.57 16.33
N LEU A 18 10.15 13.13 16.33
CA LEU A 18 11.03 13.14 17.50
C LEU A 18 10.45 14.01 18.62
N ALA A 19 9.87 15.16 18.29
CA ALA A 19 9.16 16.01 19.25
C ALA A 19 7.95 15.28 19.83
N TRP A 20 7.18 14.57 19.01
CA TRP A 20 6.03 13.78 19.44
C TRP A 20 6.43 12.57 20.30
N LEU A 21 7.52 11.89 19.97
CA LEU A 21 8.09 10.82 20.80
C LEU A 21 8.67 11.33 22.13
N ALA A 22 9.18 12.57 22.14
CA ALA A 22 9.73 13.22 23.32
C ALA A 22 8.67 13.90 24.19
N THR A 23 7.46 14.16 23.67
CA THR A 23 6.35 14.66 24.48
C THR A 23 5.82 13.53 25.35
N PRO A 24 5.83 13.66 26.69
CA PRO A 24 5.17 12.69 27.56
C PRO A 24 3.69 12.64 27.17
N TRP A 25 3.21 11.46 26.78
CA TRP A 25 1.82 11.27 26.38
C TRP A 25 0.91 11.63 27.56
N PRO A 26 0.04 12.65 27.45
CA PRO A 26 -0.81 13.05 28.54
C PRO A 26 -2.02 12.11 28.55
N LEU A 27 -1.84 10.91 29.06
CA LEU A 27 -2.92 10.02 29.45
C LEU A 27 -2.78 9.82 30.95
N GLN A 28 -3.40 10.75 31.69
CA GLN A 28 -3.50 10.78 33.16
C GLN A 28 -2.17 10.47 33.87
N ALA A 29 -1.39 11.51 34.16
CA ALA A 29 -0.26 11.39 35.06
C ALA A 29 -0.76 10.93 36.44
N ALA A 30 -0.77 9.62 36.66
CA ALA A 30 -1.05 9.01 37.95
C ALA A 30 0.00 9.54 38.95
N ALA A 31 -0.36 9.66 40.22
CA ALA A 31 0.58 10.11 41.26
C ALA A 31 1.85 9.25 41.19
N VAL A 32 3.01 9.89 41.02
CA VAL A 32 4.29 9.20 40.89
C VAL A 32 5.09 9.41 42.17
N GLU A 33 5.34 8.33 42.90
CA GLU A 33 6.27 8.32 44.03
C GLU A 33 7.56 7.61 43.59
N SER A 34 8.64 8.38 43.52
CA SER A 34 9.96 7.92 43.08
C SER A 34 10.77 7.45 44.29
N GLY A 35 10.99 6.14 44.41
CA GLY A 35 12.02 5.58 45.29
C GLY A 35 13.41 5.61 44.64
N ARG A 36 14.44 5.12 45.34
CA ARG A 36 15.80 4.98 44.76
C ARG A 36 15.89 3.90 43.67
N ASP A 37 15.14 2.81 43.83
CA ASP A 37 15.18 1.63 42.94
C ASP A 37 13.81 1.26 42.32
N TYR A 38 12.76 2.04 42.59
CA TYR A 38 11.42 1.78 42.06
C TYR A 38 10.67 3.08 41.76
N LEU A 39 9.70 2.96 40.86
CA LEU A 39 8.74 4.01 40.54
C LEU A 39 7.35 3.48 40.88
N LEU A 40 6.70 4.04 41.91
CA LEU A 40 5.30 3.75 42.20
C LEU A 40 4.44 4.71 41.39
N VAL A 41 3.57 4.17 40.55
CA VAL A 41 2.65 4.94 39.69
C VAL A 41 1.22 4.61 40.10
N GLY A 42 0.46 5.63 40.50
CA GLY A 42 -0.89 5.50 41.06
C GLY A 42 -0.92 5.57 42.58
N GLY A 43 -2.11 5.47 43.16
CA GLY A 43 -2.33 5.46 44.61
C GLY A 43 -3.36 4.41 45.00
N ALA A 44 -3.46 4.14 46.30
CA ALA A 44 -4.56 3.33 46.83
C ALA A 44 -5.90 4.00 46.46
N THR A 45 -6.89 3.18 46.10
CA THR A 45 -8.24 3.64 45.79
C THR A 45 -9.24 2.86 46.61
N ASP A 46 -10.21 3.58 47.17
CA ASP A 46 -11.40 2.99 47.81
C ASP A 46 -12.54 2.80 46.80
N GLU A 47 -12.32 3.16 45.53
CA GLU A 47 -13.30 2.92 44.47
C GLU A 47 -13.48 1.42 44.26
N PRO A 48 -14.68 0.87 44.51
CA PRO A 48 -14.94 -0.53 44.25
C PRO A 48 -14.79 -0.80 42.77
N THR A 49 -14.39 -2.03 42.40
CA THR A 49 -14.42 -2.48 41.00
C THR A 49 -15.79 -2.14 40.41
N PRO A 50 -15.87 -1.33 39.33
CA PRO A 50 -17.15 -0.91 38.79
C PRO A 50 -17.94 -2.15 38.36
N HIS A 51 -18.98 -2.47 39.12
CA HIS A 51 -19.93 -3.52 38.79
C HIS A 51 -21.16 -2.88 38.16
N ARG A 52 -21.46 -3.24 36.92
CA ARG A 52 -22.69 -2.79 36.26
C ARG A 52 -23.87 -3.59 36.82
N ALA A 53 -24.70 -2.95 37.63
CA ALA A 53 -25.93 -3.55 38.14
C ALA A 53 -26.87 -3.92 37.00
N CYS A 54 -27.52 -5.09 37.10
CA CYS A 54 -28.53 -5.51 36.14
C CYS A 54 -29.80 -4.67 36.32
N THR A 55 -30.09 -3.79 35.35
CA THR A 55 -31.35 -3.02 35.37
C THR A 55 -32.49 -3.80 34.69
N PRO A 56 -33.76 -3.60 35.10
CA PRO A 56 -34.90 -4.21 34.43
C PRO A 56 -34.98 -3.92 32.93
N HIS A 57 -34.52 -2.73 32.51
CA HIS A 57 -34.42 -2.34 31.11
C HIS A 57 -33.43 -3.22 30.33
N MET A 58 -32.24 -3.46 30.88
CA MET A 58 -31.20 -4.31 30.28
C MET A 58 -31.63 -5.78 30.13
N LEU A 59 -32.46 -6.26 31.07
CA LEU A 59 -33.00 -7.61 31.06
C LEU A 59 -34.34 -7.73 30.31
N SER A 60 -34.82 -6.65 29.69
CA SER A 60 -36.08 -6.65 28.97
C SER A 60 -36.00 -7.44 27.65
N GLY A 61 -37.16 -7.96 27.21
CA GLY A 61 -37.28 -8.70 25.95
C GLY A 61 -37.07 -10.22 26.05
N PRO A 62 -37.23 -10.94 24.93
CA PRO A 62 -37.08 -12.39 24.89
C PRO A 62 -35.62 -12.80 25.11
N ARG A 63 -35.40 -13.70 26.07
CA ARG A 63 -34.09 -14.20 26.46
C ARG A 63 -34.06 -15.72 26.45
N GLN A 64 -32.89 -16.26 26.15
CA GLN A 64 -32.56 -17.66 26.40
C GLN A 64 -31.81 -17.76 27.71
N GLN A 65 -31.99 -18.87 28.42
CA GLN A 65 -31.28 -19.14 29.66
C GLN A 65 -30.79 -20.58 29.70
N VAL A 66 -29.67 -20.79 30.36
CA VAL A 66 -29.09 -22.11 30.64
C VAL A 66 -28.67 -22.16 32.09
N LEU A 67 -28.91 -23.30 32.72
CA LEU A 67 -28.41 -23.62 34.05
C LEU A 67 -27.16 -24.47 33.88
N VAL A 68 -26.01 -23.95 34.32
CA VAL A 68 -24.77 -24.72 34.41
C VAL A 68 -24.79 -25.43 35.76
N THR A 69 -25.16 -26.70 35.74
CA THR A 69 -25.34 -27.52 36.95
C THR A 69 -24.00 -27.98 37.50
N ALA A 70 -23.96 -28.18 38.82
CA ALA A 70 -22.82 -28.80 39.49
C ALA A 70 -22.58 -30.25 38.98
N PRO A 71 -21.35 -30.78 39.12
CA PRO A 71 -21.09 -32.22 38.96
C PRO A 71 -21.98 -33.08 39.88
N GLN A 72 -22.04 -34.39 39.61
CA GLN A 72 -22.87 -35.31 40.39
C GLN A 72 -22.54 -35.32 41.89
N GLU A 73 -21.29 -35.06 42.26
CA GLU A 73 -20.81 -34.99 43.65
C GLU A 73 -21.01 -33.61 44.30
N GLY A 74 -21.61 -32.65 43.58
CA GLY A 74 -21.71 -31.26 43.98
C GLY A 74 -20.44 -30.46 43.67
N TRP A 75 -20.44 -29.17 44.02
CA TRP A 75 -19.27 -28.33 43.85
C TRP A 75 -18.13 -28.71 44.81
N SER A 76 -16.89 -28.44 44.42
CA SER A 76 -15.70 -28.83 45.20
C SER A 76 -15.35 -27.88 46.36
N GLY A 77 -16.04 -26.74 46.51
CA GLY A 77 -15.63 -25.68 47.43
C GLY A 77 -14.49 -24.79 46.91
N GLN A 78 -13.92 -25.11 45.74
CA GLN A 78 -12.85 -24.31 45.12
C GLN A 78 -13.43 -23.19 44.23
N PRO A 79 -12.72 -22.05 44.07
CA PRO A 79 -13.14 -20.98 43.18
C PRO A 79 -13.43 -21.48 41.75
N GLN A 80 -14.59 -21.11 41.22
CA GLN A 80 -15.02 -21.39 39.86
C GLN A 80 -15.20 -20.07 39.11
N ALA A 81 -14.58 -19.98 37.94
CA ALA A 81 -14.84 -18.91 36.98
C ALA A 81 -15.72 -19.45 35.86
N LEU A 82 -16.84 -18.78 35.62
CA LEU A 82 -17.69 -19.00 34.46
C LEU A 82 -17.59 -17.77 33.57
N ASP A 83 -17.06 -17.96 32.37
CA ASP A 83 -16.94 -16.91 31.35
C ASP A 83 -17.86 -17.20 30.16
N VAL A 84 -18.56 -16.17 29.69
CA VAL A 84 -19.50 -16.24 28.58
C VAL A 84 -19.00 -15.33 27.48
N PHE A 85 -18.88 -15.87 26.27
CA PHE A 85 -18.44 -15.10 25.09
C PHE A 85 -19.22 -15.50 23.85
N ASN A 86 -18.94 -14.82 22.74
CA ASN A 86 -19.59 -15.05 21.44
C ASN A 86 -21.10 -14.75 21.42
N VAL A 87 -21.60 -13.86 22.29
CA VAL A 87 -22.97 -13.35 22.19
C VAL A 87 -23.02 -12.25 21.13
N PHE A 88 -23.78 -12.47 20.06
CA PHE A 88 -23.82 -11.57 18.90
C PHE A 88 -24.47 -10.22 19.20
N ALA A 89 -25.47 -10.20 20.08
CA ALA A 89 -26.25 -9.01 20.39
C ALA A 89 -26.91 -9.14 21.77
N GLY A 90 -27.13 -7.99 22.40
CA GLY A 90 -27.83 -7.88 23.67
C GLY A 90 -26.94 -8.02 24.91
N GLU A 91 -27.59 -7.87 26.06
CA GLU A 91 -26.95 -7.97 27.37
C GLU A 91 -26.89 -9.43 27.82
N VAL A 92 -25.77 -9.83 28.43
CA VAL A 92 -25.58 -11.12 29.08
C VAL A 92 -25.68 -10.93 30.59
N ARG A 93 -26.33 -11.88 31.25
CA ARG A 93 -26.47 -11.96 32.70
C ARG A 93 -25.85 -13.28 33.16
N VAL A 94 -24.98 -13.21 34.16
CA VAL A 94 -24.43 -14.38 34.86
C VAL A 94 -24.72 -14.21 36.35
N GLN A 95 -25.40 -15.20 36.93
CA GLN A 95 -25.81 -15.19 38.34
C GLN A 95 -25.44 -16.51 39.03
N HIS A 96 -25.00 -16.41 40.28
CA HIS A 96 -24.83 -17.53 41.20
C HIS A 96 -25.04 -17.05 42.64
N GLY A 97 -26.01 -17.64 43.35
CA GLY A 97 -26.50 -17.09 44.62
C GLY A 97 -26.94 -15.65 44.49
N ASP A 98 -26.50 -14.83 45.44
CA ASP A 98 -26.76 -13.39 45.48
C ASP A 98 -25.86 -12.58 44.54
N ARG A 99 -24.85 -13.21 43.92
CA ARG A 99 -23.93 -12.53 43.02
C ARG A 99 -24.45 -12.54 41.60
N GLU A 100 -24.44 -11.37 40.99
CA GLU A 100 -24.94 -11.18 39.64
C GLU A 100 -24.10 -10.14 38.88
N ILE A 101 -23.85 -10.41 37.61
CA ILE A 101 -23.16 -9.51 36.69
C ILE A 101 -23.95 -9.41 35.39
N CYS A 102 -24.15 -8.18 34.90
CA CYS A 102 -24.64 -7.91 33.56
C CYS A 102 -23.64 -7.13 32.72
N GLY A 103 -23.53 -7.47 31.44
CA GLY A 103 -22.68 -6.72 30.52
C GLY A 103 -23.04 -6.92 29.05
N ASN A 104 -22.35 -6.15 28.20
CA ASN A 104 -22.53 -6.15 26.75
C ASN A 104 -21.26 -6.64 26.06
N MET A 105 -21.39 -7.50 25.04
CA MET A 105 -20.22 -7.99 24.29
C MET A 105 -19.51 -6.92 23.45
N HIS A 106 -20.20 -5.84 23.12
CA HIS A 106 -19.65 -4.72 22.34
C HIS A 106 -18.97 -3.65 23.20
N ASP A 107 -19.05 -3.77 24.52
CA ASP A 107 -18.44 -2.83 25.45
C ASP A 107 -17.66 -3.58 26.54
N ALA A 108 -16.35 -3.68 26.34
CA ALA A 108 -15.46 -4.37 27.26
C ALA A 108 -15.37 -3.74 28.66
N ARG A 109 -15.82 -2.50 28.86
CA ARG A 109 -15.85 -1.85 30.20
C ARG A 109 -16.94 -2.39 31.10
N THR A 110 -18.02 -2.90 30.52
CA THR A 110 -19.13 -3.47 31.27
C THR A 110 -18.81 -4.86 31.84
N ARG A 111 -17.56 -5.31 31.67
CA ARG A 111 -17.05 -6.60 32.12
C ARG A 111 -16.39 -6.43 33.49
N ASP A 112 -16.51 -7.47 34.31
CA ASP A 112 -15.68 -7.62 35.50
C ASP A 112 -14.20 -7.53 35.09
N SER A 113 -13.39 -6.74 35.81
CA SER A 113 -12.00 -6.42 35.45
C SER A 113 -11.10 -7.65 35.24
N ARG A 114 -11.54 -8.81 35.72
CA ARG A 114 -10.90 -10.11 35.54
C ARG A 114 -11.14 -10.72 34.15
N PHE A 115 -12.20 -10.31 33.46
CA PHE A 115 -12.56 -10.75 32.11
C PHE A 115 -12.52 -9.55 31.16
N ARG A 116 -11.71 -9.68 30.12
CA ARG A 116 -11.35 -8.67 29.14
C ARG A 116 -12.05 -8.86 27.80
N ALA A 117 -12.36 -10.10 27.40
CA ALA A 117 -13.00 -10.43 26.12
C ALA A 117 -14.43 -11.01 26.25
N GLY A 118 -14.77 -11.61 27.39
CA GLY A 118 -16.07 -12.18 27.74
C GLY A 118 -16.73 -11.55 28.98
N ILE A 119 -17.92 -12.03 29.33
CA ILE A 119 -18.67 -11.61 30.52
C ILE A 119 -18.67 -12.79 31.47
N GLY A 120 -17.94 -12.66 32.58
CA GLY A 120 -17.76 -13.75 33.51
C GLY A 120 -17.99 -13.37 34.97
N LEU A 121 -18.24 -14.40 35.77
CA LEU A 121 -18.38 -14.35 37.22
C LEU A 121 -17.41 -15.35 37.84
N VAL A 122 -16.72 -14.93 38.90
CA VAL A 122 -15.99 -15.85 39.78
C VAL A 122 -16.78 -16.02 41.07
N ALA A 123 -17.17 -17.25 41.37
CA ALA A 123 -17.84 -17.62 42.62
C ALA A 123 -17.06 -18.73 43.33
N VAL A 124 -17.32 -18.90 44.61
CA VAL A 124 -16.78 -20.01 45.42
C VAL A 124 -17.98 -20.79 45.95
N PRO A 125 -18.57 -21.70 45.15
CA PRO A 125 -19.75 -22.43 45.58
C PRO A 125 -19.39 -23.34 46.78
N PRO A 126 -20.25 -23.46 47.82
CA PRO A 126 -19.99 -24.33 48.95
C PRO A 126 -19.75 -25.78 48.54
N ALA A 127 -18.84 -26.47 49.24
CA ALA A 127 -18.56 -27.88 48.95
C ALA A 127 -19.83 -28.75 49.10
N GLY A 128 -20.11 -29.59 48.12
CA GLY A 128 -21.33 -30.42 48.06
C GLY A 128 -22.61 -29.67 47.67
N SER A 129 -22.56 -28.35 47.44
CA SER A 129 -23.71 -27.61 46.92
C SER A 129 -24.00 -28.01 45.47
N HIS A 130 -25.28 -28.05 45.11
CA HIS A 130 -25.75 -28.24 43.73
C HIS A 130 -26.33 -26.96 43.11
N GLU A 131 -26.13 -25.81 43.76
CA GLU A 131 -26.62 -24.53 43.27
C GLU A 131 -26.01 -24.22 41.89
N PRO A 132 -26.82 -24.04 40.83
CA PRO A 132 -26.31 -23.84 39.48
C PRO A 132 -25.80 -22.42 39.26
N PHE A 133 -25.03 -22.21 38.19
CA PHE A 133 -24.92 -20.88 37.60
C PHE A 133 -26.08 -20.66 36.62
N LEU A 134 -26.77 -19.53 36.76
CA LEU A 134 -27.76 -19.09 35.78
C LEU A 134 -27.08 -18.14 34.79
N VAL A 135 -27.09 -18.52 33.51
CA VAL A 135 -26.64 -17.65 32.42
C VAL A 135 -27.80 -17.35 31.51
N SER A 136 -28.04 -16.07 31.21
CA SER A 136 -29.03 -15.67 30.20
C SER A 136 -28.51 -14.63 29.24
N TRP A 137 -28.99 -14.67 28.00
CA TRP A 137 -28.66 -13.72 26.93
C TRP A 137 -29.90 -13.43 26.09
N GLN A 138 -29.90 -12.32 25.37
CA GLN A 138 -30.98 -11.99 24.45
C GLN A 138 -31.06 -13.00 23.29
N THR A 139 -32.26 -13.32 22.82
CA THR A 139 -32.44 -14.27 21.71
C THR A 139 -31.57 -13.90 20.50
N PRO A 140 -30.75 -14.83 19.99
CA PRO A 140 -29.74 -14.51 18.99
C PRO A 140 -30.36 -14.10 17.65
N LEU A 141 -29.87 -13.00 17.07
CA LEU A 141 -30.24 -12.55 15.71
C LEU A 141 -29.84 -13.54 14.62
N LYS A 142 -28.79 -14.34 14.86
CA LYS A 142 -28.30 -15.37 13.96
C LYS A 142 -28.43 -16.72 14.66
N THR A 143 -29.29 -17.59 14.15
CA THR A 143 -29.61 -18.90 14.77
C THR A 143 -28.39 -19.81 14.97
N ARG A 144 -27.37 -19.71 14.10
CA ARG A 144 -26.10 -20.46 14.22
C ARG A 144 -25.04 -19.75 15.06
N TRP A 145 -25.31 -18.53 15.52
CA TRP A 145 -24.42 -17.76 16.38
C TRP A 145 -24.75 -18.00 17.85
N VAL A 146 -24.30 -19.15 18.34
CA VAL A 146 -24.54 -19.63 19.70
C VAL A 146 -23.45 -19.10 20.65
N PRO A 147 -23.79 -18.65 21.86
CA PRO A 147 -22.78 -18.31 22.87
C PRO A 147 -21.96 -19.51 23.30
N THR A 148 -20.77 -19.22 23.81
CA THR A 148 -19.87 -20.22 24.39
C THR A 148 -19.70 -19.91 25.88
N LEU A 149 -19.86 -20.94 26.70
CA LEU A 149 -19.70 -20.87 28.16
C LEU A 149 -18.47 -21.68 28.54
N ARG A 150 -17.53 -21.07 29.26
CA ARG A 150 -16.32 -21.72 29.75
C ARG A 150 -16.26 -21.67 31.26
N LEU A 151 -16.42 -22.84 31.87
CA LEU A 151 -16.28 -23.05 33.31
C LEU A 151 -14.89 -23.60 33.61
N GLY A 152 -14.27 -23.13 34.69
CA GLY A 152 -13.03 -23.73 35.19
C GLY A 152 -12.39 -22.92 36.31
N ALA A 153 -11.14 -23.27 36.64
CA ALA A 153 -10.36 -22.50 37.61
C ALA A 153 -10.14 -21.05 37.12
N PRO A 154 -10.15 -20.04 38.01
CA PRO A 154 -10.11 -18.64 37.60
C PRO A 154 -8.91 -18.27 36.73
N SER A 155 -7.71 -18.68 37.11
CA SER A 155 -6.48 -18.28 36.40
C SER A 155 -6.45 -18.78 34.94
N PRO A 156 -6.65 -20.09 34.64
CA PRO A 156 -6.71 -20.56 33.25
C PRO A 156 -7.80 -19.92 32.39
N VAL A 157 -8.98 -19.64 32.98
CA VAL A 157 -10.07 -18.99 32.25
C VAL A 157 -9.69 -17.54 31.89
N GLN A 158 -9.11 -16.79 32.84
CA GLN A 158 -8.65 -15.40 32.63
C GLN A 158 -7.49 -15.32 31.63
N GLN A 159 -6.56 -16.27 31.65
CA GLN A 159 -5.46 -16.34 30.67
C GLN A 159 -5.98 -16.54 29.24
N ASN A 160 -6.93 -17.46 29.06
CA ASN A 160 -7.57 -17.69 27.76
C ASN A 160 -8.31 -16.46 27.25
N ASP A 161 -9.07 -15.81 28.14
CA ASP A 161 -9.79 -14.59 27.81
C ASP A 161 -8.84 -13.42 27.43
N THR A 162 -7.72 -13.28 28.16
CA THR A 162 -6.67 -12.31 27.84
C THR A 162 -6.02 -12.60 26.47
N ALA A 163 -5.75 -13.87 26.16
CA ALA A 163 -5.18 -14.27 24.87
C ALA A 163 -6.11 -13.91 23.69
N ARG A 164 -7.42 -14.04 23.87
CA ARG A 164 -8.43 -13.61 22.89
C ARG A 164 -8.36 -12.11 22.65
N LEU A 165 -8.30 -11.31 23.71
CA LEU A 165 -8.16 -9.85 23.58
C LEU A 165 -6.89 -9.47 22.81
N LEU A 166 -5.74 -10.10 23.13
CA LEU A 166 -4.47 -9.85 22.45
C LEU A 166 -4.56 -10.12 20.96
N MET A 167 -5.15 -11.26 20.56
CA MET A 167 -5.38 -11.59 19.15
C MET A 167 -6.26 -10.54 18.46
N ARG A 168 -7.35 -10.12 19.12
CA ARG A 168 -8.27 -9.12 18.58
C ARG A 168 -7.58 -7.76 18.37
N ALA A 169 -6.78 -7.33 19.34
CA ALA A 169 -6.05 -6.07 19.26
C ALA A 169 -4.96 -6.11 18.18
N ALA A 170 -4.25 -7.24 18.05
CA ALA A 170 -3.22 -7.44 17.03
C ALA A 170 -3.80 -7.33 15.61
N CYS A 171 -4.96 -7.95 15.35
CA CYS A 171 -5.63 -7.85 14.04
C CYS A 171 -5.96 -6.40 13.65
N ILE A 172 -6.47 -5.61 14.61
CA ILE A 172 -6.80 -4.19 14.40
C ILE A 172 -5.52 -3.37 14.18
N ALA A 173 -4.48 -3.60 14.98
CA ALA A 173 -3.20 -2.91 14.85
C ALA A 173 -2.57 -3.13 13.46
N VAL A 174 -2.61 -4.36 12.95
CA VAL A 174 -2.15 -4.68 11.60
C VAL A 174 -2.98 -3.95 10.55
N ALA A 175 -4.30 -3.93 10.68
CA ALA A 175 -5.17 -3.22 9.75
C ALA A 175 -4.90 -1.70 9.73
N ILE A 176 -4.69 -1.08 10.89
CA ILE A 176 -4.30 0.34 11.00
C ILE A 176 -2.95 0.58 10.32
N ALA A 177 -1.95 -0.26 10.60
CA ALA A 177 -0.63 -0.15 9.97
C ALA A 177 -0.70 -0.26 8.43
N LEU A 178 -1.53 -1.16 7.90
CA LEU A 178 -1.77 -1.28 6.45
C LEU A 178 -2.44 -0.03 5.88
N ALA A 179 -3.40 0.58 6.58
CA ALA A 179 -4.04 1.82 6.16
C ALA A 179 -3.02 2.98 6.12
N LEU A 180 -2.19 3.12 7.16
CA LEU A 180 -1.13 4.14 7.21
C LEU A 180 -0.10 3.94 6.08
N SER A 181 0.33 2.70 5.85
CA SER A 181 1.22 2.36 4.74
C SER A 181 0.63 2.71 3.38
N ALA A 182 -0.66 2.41 3.16
CA ALA A 182 -1.37 2.78 1.94
C ALA A 182 -1.54 4.31 1.79
N LEU A 183 -1.74 5.04 2.88
CA LEU A 183 -1.79 6.50 2.88
C LEU A 183 -0.44 7.09 2.46
N MET A 184 0.66 6.57 2.99
CA MET A 184 2.02 6.96 2.55
C MET A 184 2.26 6.64 1.07
N ALA A 185 1.79 5.49 0.60
CA ALA A 185 1.83 5.14 -0.82
C ALA A 185 0.99 6.10 -1.67
N PHE A 186 -0.17 6.58 -1.19
CA PHE A 186 -0.95 7.62 -1.86
C PHE A 186 -0.20 8.95 -1.94
N LEU A 187 0.44 9.39 -0.85
CA LEU A 187 1.18 10.65 -0.84
C LEU A 187 2.31 10.69 -1.88
N THR A 188 2.95 9.54 -2.11
CA THR A 188 4.05 9.38 -3.07
C THR A 188 3.58 9.14 -4.51
N THR A 189 2.51 8.35 -4.72
CA THR A 189 2.06 7.94 -6.06
C THR A 189 0.90 8.76 -6.62
N ARG A 190 0.11 9.40 -5.76
CA ARG A 190 -1.17 10.07 -6.05
C ARG A 190 -2.22 9.17 -6.72
N ASP A 191 -2.09 7.84 -6.62
CA ASP A 191 -3.08 6.89 -7.14
C ASP A 191 -4.28 6.76 -6.17
N ARG A 192 -5.48 7.14 -6.67
CA ARG A 192 -6.74 7.10 -5.91
C ARG A 192 -7.10 5.72 -5.39
N SER A 193 -6.59 4.65 -6.00
CA SER A 193 -6.83 3.27 -5.57
C SER A 193 -6.34 3.04 -4.13
N PHE A 194 -5.28 3.73 -3.68
CA PHE A 194 -4.83 3.68 -2.30
C PHE A 194 -5.81 4.36 -1.33
N LEU A 195 -6.44 5.47 -1.71
CA LEU A 195 -7.47 6.10 -0.88
C LEU A 195 -8.70 5.21 -0.71
N VAL A 196 -9.11 4.51 -1.78
CA VAL A 196 -10.21 3.52 -1.71
C VAL A 196 -9.84 2.39 -0.74
N TYR A 197 -8.59 1.91 -0.78
CA TYR A 197 -8.11 0.92 0.16
C TYR A 197 -8.09 1.43 1.61
N VAL A 198 -7.62 2.66 1.86
CA VAL A 198 -7.63 3.29 3.19
C VAL A 198 -9.05 3.42 3.73
N ALA A 199 -9.97 3.94 2.92
CA ALA A 199 -11.37 4.08 3.31
C ALA A 199 -11.99 2.71 3.65
N GLY A 200 -11.77 1.70 2.79
CA GLY A 200 -12.28 0.35 3.04
C GLY A 200 -11.67 -0.30 4.29
N THR A 201 -10.37 -0.13 4.51
CA THR A 201 -9.67 -0.62 5.70
C THR A 201 -10.21 0.05 6.96
N THR A 202 -10.53 1.34 6.91
CA THR A 202 -11.13 2.07 8.04
C THR A 202 -12.49 1.48 8.43
N VAL A 203 -13.35 1.20 7.45
CA VAL A 203 -14.65 0.52 7.69
C VAL A 203 -14.44 -0.86 8.32
N LEU A 204 -13.46 -1.63 7.85
CA LEU A 204 -13.14 -2.95 8.39
C LEU A 204 -12.57 -2.86 9.82
N VAL A 205 -11.74 -1.86 10.14
CA VAL A 205 -11.24 -1.61 11.49
C VAL A 205 -12.39 -1.32 12.47
N LEU A 206 -13.33 -0.44 12.08
CA LEU A 206 -14.52 -0.15 12.89
C LEU A 206 -15.36 -1.41 13.11
N TRP A 207 -15.56 -2.21 12.05
CA TRP A 207 -16.28 -3.47 12.14
C TRP A 207 -15.59 -4.47 13.08
N GLN A 208 -14.28 -4.64 12.96
CA GLN A 208 -13.49 -5.52 13.82
C GLN A 208 -13.51 -5.06 15.28
N ALA A 209 -13.44 -3.75 15.53
CA ALA A 209 -13.50 -3.17 16.86
C ALA A 209 -14.82 -3.48 17.58
N ILE A 210 -15.95 -3.28 16.90
CA ILE A 210 -17.29 -3.55 17.46
C ILE A 210 -17.51 -5.06 17.65
N LEU A 211 -17.11 -5.87 16.67
CA LEU A 211 -17.22 -7.34 16.77
C LEU A 211 -16.37 -7.89 17.92
N GLY A 212 -15.17 -7.33 18.14
CA GLY A 212 -14.25 -7.74 19.19
C GLY A 212 -14.53 -7.14 20.57
N GLY A 213 -15.44 -6.17 20.68
CA GLY A 213 -15.72 -5.39 21.90
C GLY A 213 -14.67 -4.32 22.24
N LEU A 214 -13.71 -4.08 21.34
CA LEU A 214 -12.63 -3.12 21.50
C LEU A 214 -13.06 -1.67 21.27
N SER A 215 -14.26 -1.42 20.74
CA SER A 215 -14.85 -0.07 20.61
C SER A 215 -15.03 0.65 21.95
N GLY A 216 -15.16 -0.11 23.04
CA GLY A 216 -15.34 0.41 24.41
C GLY A 216 -14.04 0.50 25.23
N TYR A 217 -12.89 0.04 24.72
CA TYR A 217 -11.69 -0.21 25.50
C TYR A 217 -10.46 0.60 25.04
N PRO A 218 -9.57 1.08 25.95
CA PRO A 218 -9.72 1.11 27.41
C PRO A 218 -10.75 2.15 27.88
N GLU A 219 -10.90 3.24 27.12
CA GLU A 219 -12.00 4.20 27.19
C GLU A 219 -12.86 4.09 25.92
N PRO A 220 -14.17 4.37 25.99
CA PRO A 220 -15.05 4.24 24.84
C PRO A 220 -14.74 5.32 23.81
N TRP A 221 -13.99 4.94 22.78
CA TRP A 221 -13.66 5.81 21.64
C TRP A 221 -14.72 5.73 20.53
N LEU A 222 -15.57 4.68 20.54
CA LEU A 222 -16.75 4.56 19.70
C LEU A 222 -17.96 4.10 20.53
N PRO A 223 -18.79 5.02 21.05
CA PRO A 223 -19.92 4.69 21.91
C PRO A 223 -21.06 4.04 21.12
N VAL A 224 -21.08 2.71 21.06
CA VAL A 224 -22.12 1.92 20.38
C VAL A 224 -23.35 1.67 21.26
N GLY A 225 -23.18 1.65 22.59
CA GLY A 225 -24.25 1.43 23.57
C GLY A 225 -25.09 0.18 23.29
N GLU A 226 -26.38 0.25 23.59
CA GLU A 226 -27.34 -0.84 23.33
C GLU A 226 -27.58 -1.11 21.84
N ARG A 227 -27.12 -0.21 20.95
CA ARG A 227 -27.28 -0.33 19.50
C ARG A 227 -26.15 -1.10 18.80
N GLY A 228 -25.31 -1.83 19.54
CA GLY A 228 -24.19 -2.60 19.00
C GLY A 228 -24.56 -3.51 17.81
N ALA A 229 -25.71 -4.19 17.88
CA ALA A 229 -26.19 -5.05 16.79
C ALA A 229 -26.51 -4.29 15.48
N TRP A 230 -27.09 -3.09 15.58
CA TRP A 230 -27.40 -2.23 14.44
C TRP A 230 -26.12 -1.74 13.79
N TRP A 231 -25.15 -1.29 14.59
CA TRP A 231 -23.83 -0.90 14.12
C TRP A 231 -23.13 -2.05 13.40
N LEU A 232 -23.12 -3.24 14.01
CA LEU A 232 -22.48 -4.42 13.45
C LEU A 232 -23.09 -4.81 12.11
N LEU A 233 -24.42 -4.81 11.98
CA LEU A 233 -25.10 -5.13 10.71
C LEU A 233 -24.90 -4.04 9.65
N SER A 234 -24.93 -2.76 10.03
CA SER A 234 -24.67 -1.63 9.12
C SER A 234 -23.25 -1.72 8.55
N LEU A 235 -22.26 -1.93 9.41
CA LEU A 235 -20.88 -2.13 9.00
C LEU A 235 -20.67 -3.46 8.27
N THR A 236 -21.42 -4.51 8.57
CA THR A 236 -21.38 -5.76 7.79
C THR A 236 -21.84 -5.51 6.35
N ALA A 237 -22.92 -4.75 6.14
CA ALA A 237 -23.36 -4.38 4.79
C ALA A 237 -22.30 -3.49 4.08
N ALA A 238 -21.74 -2.51 4.77
CA ALA A 238 -20.70 -1.62 4.23
C ALA A 238 -19.41 -2.39 3.87
N THR A 239 -18.96 -3.29 4.75
CA THR A 239 -17.79 -4.15 4.48
C THR A 239 -18.05 -5.08 3.30
N GLN A 240 -19.22 -5.68 3.17
CA GLN A 240 -19.56 -6.50 1.99
C GLN A 240 -19.57 -5.68 0.69
N ALA A 241 -20.06 -4.42 0.73
CA ALA A 241 -20.06 -3.53 -0.41
C ALA A 241 -18.63 -3.26 -0.95
N LEU A 242 -17.62 -3.33 -0.07
CA LEU A 242 -16.22 -3.13 -0.40
C LEU A 242 -15.51 -4.45 -0.76
N VAL A 243 -15.73 -5.48 0.05
CA VAL A 243 -15.04 -6.77 -0.02
C VAL A 243 -15.48 -7.56 -1.25
N LEU A 244 -16.78 -7.64 -1.57
CA LEU A 244 -17.25 -8.48 -2.68
C LEU A 244 -16.72 -8.01 -4.04
N PRO A 245 -16.80 -6.71 -4.41
CA PRO A 245 -16.18 -6.23 -5.64
C PRO A 245 -14.66 -6.36 -5.63
N ALA A 246 -14.00 -6.14 -4.49
CA ALA A 246 -12.54 -6.31 -4.38
C ALA A 246 -12.13 -7.76 -4.63
N LEU A 247 -12.79 -8.74 -4.00
CA LEU A 247 -12.57 -10.17 -4.21
C LEU A 247 -12.82 -10.56 -5.67
N TRP A 248 -13.90 -10.07 -6.27
CA TRP A 248 -14.19 -10.32 -7.68
C TRP A 248 -13.06 -9.82 -8.60
N ARG A 249 -12.56 -8.60 -8.37
CA ARG A 249 -11.44 -8.02 -9.14
C ARG A 249 -10.13 -8.78 -8.94
N LEU A 250 -9.80 -9.12 -7.68
CA LEU A 250 -8.61 -9.89 -7.34
C LEU A 250 -8.62 -11.28 -8.01
N ASN A 251 -9.79 -11.89 -8.12
CA ASN A 251 -9.99 -13.17 -8.81
C ASN A 251 -10.11 -13.05 -10.33
N GLY A 252 -9.79 -11.88 -10.90
CA GLY A 252 -9.73 -11.68 -12.35
C GLY A 252 -11.06 -11.35 -13.01
N GLY A 253 -12.13 -11.13 -12.25
CA GLY A 253 -13.46 -10.87 -12.80
C GLY A 253 -13.52 -9.70 -13.78
N ASP A 254 -12.85 -8.59 -13.49
CA ASP A 254 -12.77 -7.43 -14.41
C ASP A 254 -11.92 -7.71 -15.66
N ARG A 255 -10.98 -8.66 -15.58
CA ARG A 255 -10.03 -8.98 -16.64
C ARG A 255 -10.59 -10.03 -17.59
N VAL A 256 -11.33 -11.00 -17.06
CA VAL A 256 -11.93 -12.07 -17.86
C VAL A 256 -13.39 -11.76 -18.25
N TRP A 257 -14.12 -10.99 -17.43
CA TRP A 257 -15.49 -10.55 -17.73
C TRP A 257 -15.70 -9.04 -17.47
N PRO A 258 -15.22 -8.16 -18.37
CA PRO A 258 -15.31 -6.70 -18.20
C PRO A 258 -16.75 -6.16 -18.11
N ARG A 259 -17.72 -6.84 -18.73
CA ARG A 259 -19.16 -6.49 -18.68
C ARG A 259 -19.80 -6.68 -17.30
N SER A 260 -19.08 -7.23 -16.32
CA SER A 260 -19.57 -7.40 -14.94
C SER A 260 -19.58 -6.10 -14.12
N ARG A 261 -18.90 -5.03 -14.57
CA ARG A 261 -18.80 -3.74 -13.85
C ARG A 261 -20.13 -3.10 -13.46
N PRO A 262 -21.15 -2.94 -14.35
CA PRO A 262 -22.42 -2.36 -13.95
C PRO A 262 -23.12 -3.20 -12.87
N LEU A 263 -23.09 -4.53 -13.00
CA LEU A 263 -23.67 -5.43 -12.00
C LEU A 263 -22.98 -5.27 -10.63
N GLN A 264 -21.64 -5.21 -10.60
CA GLN A 264 -20.88 -4.96 -9.37
C GLN A 264 -21.24 -3.61 -8.75
N ALA A 265 -21.42 -2.57 -9.56
CA ALA A 265 -21.81 -1.24 -9.08
C ALA A 265 -23.21 -1.27 -8.46
N THR A 266 -24.17 -1.96 -9.08
CA THR A 266 -25.51 -2.13 -8.51
C THR A 266 -25.48 -2.87 -7.18
N VAL A 267 -24.72 -3.96 -7.08
CA VAL A 267 -24.57 -4.72 -5.81
C VAL A 267 -23.91 -3.84 -4.73
N LEU A 268 -22.85 -3.11 -5.08
CA LEU A 268 -22.18 -2.18 -4.16
C LEU A 268 -23.16 -1.13 -3.64
N TRP A 269 -23.86 -0.42 -4.52
CA TRP A 269 -24.78 0.64 -4.12
C TRP A 269 -25.99 0.11 -3.36
N GLY A 270 -26.49 -1.09 -3.70
CA GLY A 270 -27.53 -1.77 -2.93
C GLY A 270 -27.10 -2.08 -1.50
N LEU A 271 -25.87 -2.59 -1.31
CA LEU A 271 -25.31 -2.85 0.01
C LEU A 271 -25.00 -1.57 0.80
N VAL A 272 -24.56 -0.50 0.14
CA VAL A 272 -24.39 0.82 0.77
C VAL A 272 -25.74 1.38 1.22
N ALA A 273 -26.78 1.31 0.37
CA ALA A 273 -28.12 1.75 0.73
C ALA A 273 -28.68 0.94 1.91
N LEU A 274 -28.45 -0.38 1.92
CA LEU A 274 -28.81 -1.23 3.06
C LEU A 274 -28.03 -0.83 4.33
N ALA A 275 -26.72 -0.58 4.24
CA ALA A 275 -25.91 -0.14 5.37
C ALA A 275 -26.43 1.17 5.99
N VAL A 276 -26.88 2.09 5.14
CA VAL A 276 -27.53 3.33 5.57
C VAL A 276 -28.88 3.02 6.22
N LEU A 277 -29.69 2.11 5.69
CA LEU A 277 -31.05 1.85 6.18
C LEU A 277 -31.10 1.11 7.54
N VAL A 278 -30.12 0.24 7.84
CA VAL A 278 -30.11 -0.63 9.03
C VAL A 278 -30.34 0.08 10.37
N PRO A 279 -29.76 1.25 10.68
CA PRO A 279 -29.96 1.97 11.94
C PRO A 279 -31.42 2.33 12.28
N TRP A 280 -32.30 2.35 11.27
CA TRP A 280 -33.73 2.66 11.44
C TRP A 280 -34.62 1.41 11.53
N LEU A 281 -34.04 0.21 11.41
CA LEU A 281 -34.79 -1.04 11.44
C LEU A 281 -35.14 -1.51 12.86
N ARG A 282 -36.26 -2.21 12.98
CA ARG A 282 -36.68 -2.89 14.21
C ARG A 282 -35.95 -4.23 14.37
N TRP A 283 -35.90 -4.75 15.60
CA TRP A 283 -35.19 -6.01 15.92
C TRP A 283 -35.58 -7.20 15.03
N GLU A 284 -36.87 -7.39 14.75
CA GLU A 284 -37.36 -8.48 13.88
C GLU A 284 -36.83 -8.36 12.43
N GLN A 285 -36.69 -7.12 11.94
CA GLN A 285 -36.17 -6.85 10.60
C GLN A 285 -34.66 -7.08 10.54
N LEU A 286 -33.93 -6.85 11.65
CA LEU A 286 -32.48 -7.12 11.73
C LEU A 286 -32.15 -8.58 11.53
N ALA A 287 -32.98 -9.51 12.00
CA ALA A 287 -32.75 -10.95 11.80
C ALA A 287 -32.80 -11.33 10.30
N TRP A 288 -33.80 -10.80 9.57
CA TRP A 288 -33.90 -10.97 8.12
C TRP A 288 -32.70 -10.37 7.38
N VAL A 289 -32.28 -9.15 7.76
CA VAL A 289 -31.10 -8.50 7.18
C VAL A 289 -29.83 -9.31 7.47
N ALA A 290 -29.66 -9.81 8.69
CA ALA A 290 -28.51 -10.62 9.07
C ALA A 290 -28.41 -11.90 8.23
N GLN A 291 -29.53 -12.57 7.99
CA GLN A 291 -29.61 -13.75 7.13
C GLN A 291 -29.35 -13.40 5.65
N GLY A 292 -29.94 -12.32 5.15
CA GLY A 292 -29.71 -11.82 3.79
C GLY A 292 -28.24 -11.52 3.54
N LEU A 293 -27.59 -10.76 4.43
CA LEU A 293 -26.16 -10.48 4.37
C LEU A 293 -25.29 -11.75 4.42
N GLN A 294 -25.68 -12.76 5.20
CA GLN A 294 -24.97 -14.04 5.21
C GLN A 294 -25.08 -14.76 3.85
N VAL A 295 -26.27 -14.82 3.27
CA VAL A 295 -26.48 -15.43 1.93
C VAL A 295 -25.71 -14.66 0.85
N THR A 296 -25.79 -13.33 0.85
CA THR A 296 -25.05 -12.48 -0.11
C THR A 296 -23.54 -12.70 -0.01
N TYR A 297 -23.00 -12.80 1.21
CA TYR A 297 -21.59 -13.11 1.42
C TYR A 297 -21.19 -14.48 0.87
N LEU A 298 -21.96 -15.52 1.17
CA LEU A 298 -21.71 -16.88 0.67
C LEU A 298 -21.73 -16.95 -0.86
N LEU A 299 -22.74 -16.35 -1.48
CA LEU A 299 -22.85 -16.28 -2.94
C LEU A 299 -21.68 -15.48 -3.54
N GLY A 300 -21.33 -14.34 -2.95
CA GLY A 300 -20.21 -13.52 -3.41
C GLY A 300 -18.87 -14.25 -3.35
N CYS A 301 -18.57 -14.93 -2.24
CA CYS A 301 -17.37 -15.76 -2.11
C CYS A 301 -17.36 -16.93 -3.09
N GLY A 302 -18.49 -17.63 -3.26
CA GLY A 302 -18.61 -18.74 -4.21
C GLY A 302 -18.41 -18.30 -5.66
N LEU A 303 -19.02 -17.19 -6.07
CA LEU A 303 -18.84 -16.61 -7.39
C LEU A 303 -17.41 -16.13 -7.63
N ALA A 304 -16.78 -15.49 -6.63
CA ALA A 304 -15.39 -15.08 -6.71
C ALA A 304 -14.42 -16.27 -6.83
N LEU A 305 -14.70 -17.38 -6.12
CA LEU A 305 -13.93 -18.62 -6.23
C LEU A 305 -14.05 -19.22 -7.64
N LEU A 306 -15.27 -19.36 -8.16
CA LEU A 306 -15.50 -19.88 -9.52
C LEU A 306 -14.78 -19.03 -10.56
N MET A 307 -14.87 -17.71 -10.45
CA MET A 307 -14.16 -16.78 -11.31
C MET A 307 -12.63 -16.93 -11.20
N GLY A 308 -12.10 -17.04 -9.98
CA GLY A 308 -10.67 -17.22 -9.74
C GLY A 308 -10.11 -18.51 -10.32
N VAL A 309 -10.82 -19.62 -10.13
CA VAL A 309 -10.44 -20.93 -10.71
C VAL A 309 -10.51 -20.87 -12.23
N TRP A 310 -11.56 -20.27 -12.79
CA TRP A 310 -11.72 -20.15 -14.23
C TRP A 310 -10.65 -19.24 -14.87
N ALA A 311 -10.35 -18.10 -14.25
CA ALA A 311 -9.26 -17.22 -14.65
C ALA A 311 -7.91 -17.97 -14.61
N ARG A 312 -7.65 -18.73 -13.53
CA ARG A 312 -6.43 -19.52 -13.39
C ARG A 312 -6.29 -20.60 -14.48
N TRP A 313 -7.39 -21.22 -14.85
CA TRP A 313 -7.44 -22.22 -15.93
C TRP A 313 -7.14 -21.61 -17.29
N ARG A 314 -7.58 -20.37 -17.54
CA ARG A 314 -7.21 -19.58 -18.73
C ARG A 314 -5.78 -19.00 -18.71
N GLY A 315 -4.95 -19.41 -17.75
CA GLY A 315 -3.56 -18.97 -17.64
C GLY A 315 -3.33 -17.65 -16.91
N ASP A 316 -4.36 -17.05 -16.30
CA ASP A 316 -4.19 -15.83 -15.51
C ASP A 316 -3.49 -16.13 -14.18
N ARG A 317 -2.18 -15.88 -14.13
CA ARG A 317 -1.37 -16.08 -12.91
C ARG A 317 -1.76 -15.11 -11.78
N TRP A 318 -2.37 -13.97 -12.08
CA TRP A 318 -2.75 -12.96 -11.07
C TRP A 318 -3.94 -13.38 -10.22
N SER A 319 -4.77 -14.30 -10.72
CA SER A 319 -5.87 -14.91 -9.95
C SER A 319 -5.37 -15.63 -8.69
N GLN A 320 -4.08 -16.01 -8.62
CA GLN A 320 -3.49 -16.65 -7.44
C GLN A 320 -3.59 -15.77 -6.19
N ALA A 321 -3.38 -14.45 -6.32
CA ALA A 321 -3.53 -13.54 -5.18
C ALA A 321 -4.99 -13.46 -4.72
N GLY A 322 -5.95 -13.52 -5.65
CA GLY A 322 -7.38 -13.56 -5.33
C GLY A 322 -7.82 -14.85 -4.66
N LEU A 323 -7.32 -16.00 -5.13
CA LEU A 323 -7.60 -17.30 -4.53
C LEU A 323 -6.97 -17.41 -3.13
N ALA A 324 -5.74 -16.93 -2.97
CA ALA A 324 -5.10 -16.85 -1.66
C ALA A 324 -5.88 -15.93 -0.72
N ALA A 325 -6.38 -14.77 -1.19
CA ALA A 325 -7.21 -13.88 -0.39
C ALA A 325 -8.53 -14.53 0.08
N LEU A 326 -9.13 -15.40 -0.74
CA LEU A 326 -10.35 -16.13 -0.41
C LEU A 326 -10.13 -17.30 0.57
N ALA A 327 -8.91 -17.84 0.65
CA ALA A 327 -8.68 -19.14 1.30
C ALA A 327 -9.17 -19.19 2.76
N PRO A 328 -8.87 -18.24 3.66
CA PRO A 328 -9.40 -18.28 5.02
C PRO A 328 -10.92 -18.18 5.06
N MET A 329 -11.52 -17.35 4.20
CA MET A 329 -12.98 -17.22 4.14
C MET A 329 -13.65 -18.54 3.76
N LEU A 330 -13.08 -19.27 2.80
CA LEU A 330 -13.58 -20.59 2.42
C LEU A 330 -13.44 -21.61 3.55
N VAL A 331 -12.32 -21.59 4.28
CA VAL A 331 -12.13 -22.43 5.47
C VAL A 331 -13.21 -22.14 6.51
N LEU A 332 -13.50 -20.88 6.80
CA LEU A 332 -14.56 -20.51 7.74
C LEU A 332 -15.96 -20.93 7.26
N ILE A 333 -16.24 -20.78 5.95
CA ILE A 333 -17.52 -21.21 5.36
C ILE A 333 -17.70 -22.73 5.49
N ILE A 334 -16.66 -23.50 5.17
CA ILE A 334 -16.68 -24.97 5.28
C ILE A 334 -16.80 -25.38 6.75
N ALA A 335 -16.02 -24.77 7.64
CA ALA A 335 -16.08 -25.06 9.07
C ALA A 335 -17.45 -24.72 9.70
N ASP A 336 -18.11 -23.63 9.28
CA ASP A 336 -19.48 -23.32 9.71
C ASP A 336 -20.50 -24.32 9.16
N ALA A 337 -20.34 -24.77 7.92
CA ALA A 337 -21.17 -25.81 7.31
C ALA A 337 -21.02 -27.16 8.03
N CYS A 338 -19.79 -27.50 8.44
CA CYS A 338 -19.47 -28.72 9.19
C CYS A 338 -19.74 -28.60 10.71
N ARG A 339 -20.20 -27.44 11.21
CA ARG A 339 -20.39 -27.16 12.64
C ARG A 339 -19.15 -27.45 13.49
N ALA A 340 -17.98 -27.07 12.99
CA ALA A 340 -16.72 -27.33 13.67
C ALA A 340 -16.66 -26.63 15.04
N GLU A 341 -16.41 -27.38 16.11
CA GLU A 341 -16.42 -26.88 17.49
C GLU A 341 -15.40 -25.77 17.73
N TRP A 342 -14.20 -25.91 17.18
CA TRP A 342 -13.15 -24.89 17.28
C TRP A 342 -13.60 -23.55 16.69
N LEU A 343 -14.39 -23.56 15.62
CA LEU A 343 -14.90 -22.33 15.01
C LEU A 343 -16.00 -21.73 15.89
N LEU A 344 -16.84 -22.54 16.52
CA LEU A 344 -17.84 -22.04 17.46
C LEU A 344 -17.17 -21.37 18.66
N GLU A 345 -16.09 -21.95 19.19
CA GLU A 345 -15.33 -21.39 20.31
C GLU A 345 -14.54 -20.13 19.94
N TYR A 346 -13.94 -20.04 18.75
CA TYR A 346 -13.05 -18.93 18.34
C TYR A 346 -13.59 -18.11 17.16
N ARG A 347 -14.91 -18.02 17.01
CA ARG A 347 -15.56 -17.43 15.82
C ARG A 347 -15.12 -16.00 15.53
N VAL A 348 -15.07 -15.16 16.57
CA VAL A 348 -14.73 -13.73 16.43
C VAL A 348 -13.29 -13.57 15.98
N GLU A 349 -12.37 -14.28 16.65
CA GLU A 349 -10.94 -14.24 16.36
C GLU A 349 -10.66 -14.78 14.95
N ALA A 350 -11.31 -15.87 14.56
CA ALA A 350 -11.17 -16.48 13.23
C ALA A 350 -11.67 -15.53 12.12
N LEU A 351 -12.80 -14.84 12.32
CA LEU A 351 -13.31 -13.83 11.40
C LEU A 351 -12.36 -12.63 11.28
N GLN A 352 -11.80 -12.15 12.40
CA GLN A 352 -10.85 -11.04 12.38
C GLN A 352 -9.57 -11.41 11.64
N LEU A 353 -9.02 -12.61 11.88
CA LEU A 353 -7.85 -13.13 11.16
C LEU A 353 -8.12 -13.24 9.66
N ALA A 354 -9.26 -13.78 9.24
CA ALA A 354 -9.63 -13.88 7.83
C ALA A 354 -9.75 -12.51 7.15
N VAL A 355 -10.32 -11.52 7.84
CA VAL A 355 -10.40 -10.14 7.34
C VAL A 355 -9.02 -9.49 7.25
N THR A 356 -8.19 -9.63 8.27
CA THR A 356 -6.83 -9.07 8.26
C THR A 356 -5.98 -9.71 7.17
N TRP A 357 -6.13 -11.01 6.93
CA TRP A 357 -5.51 -11.70 5.79
C TRP A 357 -5.96 -11.13 4.44
N LEU A 358 -7.26 -10.89 4.26
CA LEU A 358 -7.77 -10.26 3.04
C LEU A 358 -7.14 -8.89 2.81
N LEU A 359 -7.03 -8.06 3.86
CA LEU A 359 -6.38 -6.75 3.79
C LEU A 359 -4.91 -6.90 3.37
N MET A 360 -4.16 -7.81 3.98
CA MET A 360 -2.77 -8.09 3.61
C MET A 360 -2.64 -8.50 2.14
N MET A 361 -3.52 -9.40 1.66
CA MET A 361 -3.50 -9.85 0.27
C MET A 361 -3.88 -8.76 -0.72
N ALA A 362 -4.82 -7.88 -0.36
CA ALA A 362 -5.17 -6.71 -1.16
C ALA A 362 -4.01 -5.71 -1.23
N ALA A 363 -3.34 -5.43 -0.11
CA ALA A 363 -2.14 -4.58 -0.07
C ALA A 363 -0.99 -5.18 -0.91
N TYR A 364 -0.76 -6.49 -0.80
CA TYR A 364 0.21 -7.21 -1.61
C TYR A 364 -0.07 -7.08 -3.12
N ALA A 365 -1.31 -7.35 -3.55
CA ALA A 365 -1.70 -7.23 -4.95
C ALA A 365 -1.54 -5.79 -5.49
N MET A 366 -1.84 -4.80 -4.64
CA MET A 366 -1.67 -3.38 -4.96
C MET A 366 -0.20 -3.00 -5.15
N ASN A 367 0.67 -3.45 -4.24
CA ASN A 367 2.10 -3.21 -4.33
C ASN A 367 2.74 -3.89 -5.55
N GLN A 368 2.30 -5.10 -5.91
CA GLN A 368 2.74 -5.75 -7.14
C GLN A 368 2.34 -4.96 -8.40
N ARG A 369 1.11 -4.45 -8.44
CA ARG A 369 0.64 -3.59 -9.54
C ARG A 369 1.50 -2.33 -9.66
N LEU A 370 1.81 -1.70 -8.54
CA LEU A 370 2.67 -0.51 -8.52
C LEU A 370 4.10 -0.81 -9.00
N GLY A 371 4.69 -1.91 -8.55
CA GLY A 371 6.02 -2.34 -8.99
C GLY A 371 6.11 -2.53 -10.51
N ARG A 372 5.07 -3.11 -11.11
CA ARG A 372 4.97 -3.30 -12.57
C ARG A 372 4.83 -2.01 -13.34
N LEU A 373 3.94 -1.12 -12.88
CA LEU A 373 3.77 0.18 -13.52
C LEU A 373 5.08 0.98 -13.49
N ARG A 374 5.87 0.87 -12.41
CA ARG A 374 7.20 1.46 -12.32
C ARG A 374 8.16 0.82 -13.33
N GLN A 375 8.25 -0.50 -13.36
CA GLN A 375 9.12 -1.21 -14.32
C GLN A 375 8.77 -0.85 -15.77
N GLN A 376 7.48 -0.91 -16.15
CA GLN A 376 7.04 -0.56 -17.50
C GLN A 376 7.32 0.90 -17.83
N ARG A 377 7.14 1.81 -16.87
CA ARG A 377 7.51 3.23 -17.05
C ARG A 377 9.00 3.38 -17.29
N ASP A 378 9.83 2.65 -16.56
CA ASP A 378 11.28 2.75 -16.67
C ASP A 378 11.79 2.13 -17.98
N GLU A 379 11.20 1.01 -18.43
CA GLU A 379 11.43 0.41 -19.76
C GLU A 379 11.01 1.37 -20.89
N LEU A 380 9.81 1.96 -20.79
CA LEU A 380 9.33 2.94 -21.77
C LEU A 380 10.20 4.21 -21.80
N ARG A 381 10.71 4.64 -20.65
CA ARG A 381 11.66 5.76 -20.57
C ARG A 381 12.95 5.42 -21.30
N GLN A 382 13.53 4.25 -21.04
CA GLN A 382 14.73 3.80 -21.76
C GLN A 382 14.50 3.78 -23.28
N LEU A 383 13.43 3.13 -23.73
CA LEU A 383 13.06 3.09 -25.16
C LEU A 383 12.86 4.48 -25.77
N ALA A 384 12.33 5.44 -25.00
CA ALA A 384 12.04 6.79 -25.47
C ALA A 384 13.23 7.76 -25.36
N GLU A 385 14.32 7.39 -24.69
CA GLU A 385 15.48 8.26 -24.43
C GLU A 385 16.78 7.75 -25.06
N THR A 386 16.84 6.49 -25.50
CA THR A 386 18.02 5.93 -26.17
C THR A 386 17.78 5.69 -27.66
N ASP A 387 18.84 5.81 -28.46
CA ASP A 387 18.88 5.36 -29.85
C ASP A 387 19.03 3.84 -29.92
N GLY A 388 18.12 3.17 -30.64
CA GLY A 388 18.03 1.71 -30.66
C GLY A 388 19.21 0.98 -31.33
N LEU A 389 19.99 1.66 -32.17
CA LEU A 389 21.15 1.08 -32.86
C LEU A 389 22.44 1.27 -32.06
N THR A 390 22.70 2.50 -31.59
CA THR A 390 23.99 2.87 -30.99
C THR A 390 24.00 2.78 -29.46
N GLY A 391 22.83 2.76 -28.81
CA GLY A 391 22.71 2.79 -27.35
C GLY A 391 23.11 4.12 -26.70
N LEU A 392 23.33 5.16 -27.50
CA LEU A 392 23.52 6.54 -27.04
C LEU A 392 22.16 7.20 -26.71
N PRO A 393 22.12 8.27 -25.90
CA PRO A 393 20.98 9.17 -25.84
C PRO A 393 20.52 9.58 -27.26
N ASN A 394 19.21 9.54 -27.48
CA ASN A 394 18.62 10.04 -28.72
C ASN A 394 18.49 11.57 -28.69
N ARG A 395 18.16 12.16 -29.85
CA ARG A 395 17.95 13.61 -29.99
C ARG A 395 17.09 14.22 -28.88
N ARG A 396 15.99 13.59 -28.50
CA ARG A 396 15.09 14.12 -27.46
C ARG A 396 15.77 14.18 -26.10
N ALA A 397 16.44 13.11 -25.69
CA ALA A 397 17.19 13.05 -24.44
C ALA A 397 18.37 14.05 -24.43
N GLY A 398 19.12 14.11 -25.53
CA GLY A 398 20.25 15.02 -25.67
C GLY A 398 19.88 16.50 -25.60
N LEU A 399 18.77 16.90 -26.22
CA LEU A 399 18.30 18.30 -26.12
C LEU A 399 17.86 18.65 -24.70
N GLN A 400 17.27 17.72 -23.96
CA GLN A 400 16.96 17.92 -22.53
C GLN A 400 18.22 17.97 -21.66
N GLN A 401 19.26 17.22 -22.01
CA GLN A 401 20.57 17.29 -21.35
C GLN A 401 21.23 18.64 -21.59
N LEU A 402 21.28 19.09 -22.84
CA LEU A 402 21.79 20.40 -23.20
C LEU A 402 21.05 21.52 -22.45
N ALA A 403 19.71 21.51 -22.44
CA ALA A 403 18.93 22.50 -21.68
C ALA A 403 19.26 22.53 -20.18
N ARG A 404 19.53 21.36 -19.57
CA ARG A 404 19.95 21.27 -18.16
C ARG A 404 21.34 21.87 -17.94
N HIS A 405 22.29 21.55 -18.81
CA HIS A 405 23.65 22.10 -18.76
C HIS A 405 23.65 23.61 -18.94
N LEU A 406 22.87 24.15 -19.87
CA LEU A 406 22.70 25.60 -20.06
C LEU A 406 22.18 26.28 -18.79
N ALA A 407 21.12 25.73 -18.18
CA ALA A 407 20.57 26.27 -16.93
C ALA A 407 21.53 26.16 -15.73
N GLN A 408 22.47 25.21 -15.73
CA GLN A 408 23.52 25.11 -14.73
C GLN A 408 24.62 26.14 -14.98
N VAL A 409 25.10 26.22 -16.22
CA VAL A 409 26.18 27.10 -16.65
C VAL A 409 25.81 28.58 -16.51
N ASP A 410 24.55 28.95 -16.79
CA ASP A 410 24.07 30.32 -16.55
C ASP A 410 24.11 30.72 -15.07
N ARG A 411 24.01 29.75 -14.14
CA ARG A 411 24.12 29.99 -12.70
C ARG A 411 25.57 30.02 -12.21
N GLU A 412 26.39 29.10 -12.72
CA GLU A 412 27.78 28.90 -12.27
C GLU A 412 28.78 29.79 -13.03
N ARG A 413 28.37 30.42 -14.13
CA ARG A 413 29.22 31.18 -15.08
C ARG A 413 30.42 30.37 -15.60
N GLY A 414 30.22 29.07 -15.80
CA GLY A 414 31.22 28.17 -16.39
C GLY A 414 31.23 28.18 -17.92
N PRO A 415 32.24 27.59 -18.59
CA PRO A 415 32.19 27.39 -20.03
C PRO A 415 31.35 26.15 -20.40
N LEU A 416 30.64 26.19 -21.52
CA LEU A 416 30.01 25.03 -22.15
C LEU A 416 30.35 25.08 -23.64
N VAL A 417 30.84 23.97 -24.19
CA VAL A 417 31.07 23.83 -25.62
C VAL A 417 30.28 22.63 -26.13
N ILE A 418 29.71 22.76 -27.32
CA ILE A 418 29.13 21.63 -28.05
C ILE A 418 29.93 21.33 -29.31
N GLY A 419 29.97 20.06 -29.70
CA GLY A 419 30.49 19.61 -30.98
C GLY A 419 29.39 18.93 -31.78
N PHE A 420 29.02 19.49 -32.93
CA PHE A 420 28.09 18.87 -33.87
C PHE A 420 28.89 18.10 -34.92
N LEU A 421 28.66 16.79 -35.01
CA LEU A 421 29.47 15.86 -35.79
C LEU A 421 28.60 15.15 -36.82
N ASP A 422 29.14 14.96 -38.01
CA ASP A 422 28.53 14.15 -39.05
C ASP A 422 29.59 13.28 -39.74
N ILE A 423 29.23 12.03 -40.00
CA ILE A 423 30.12 11.07 -40.68
C ILE A 423 30.17 11.41 -42.16
N ASP A 424 31.38 11.69 -42.64
CA ASP A 424 31.60 12.12 -44.02
C ASP A 424 31.22 11.02 -45.01
N LEU A 425 30.41 11.40 -46.02
CA LEU A 425 30.00 10.52 -47.13
C LEU A 425 29.28 9.23 -46.67
N PHE A 426 28.55 9.27 -45.55
CA PHE A 426 27.89 8.09 -45.00
C PHE A 426 26.87 7.44 -45.97
N LYS A 427 26.20 8.23 -46.80
CA LYS A 427 25.37 7.70 -47.89
C LYS A 427 26.17 6.83 -48.87
N ASP A 428 27.36 7.26 -49.27
CA ASP A 428 28.22 6.50 -50.19
C ASP A 428 28.69 5.18 -49.55
N ILE A 429 28.90 5.18 -48.21
CA ILE A 429 29.18 3.95 -47.46
C ILE A 429 28.00 2.98 -47.55
N ASN A 430 26.78 3.45 -47.32
CA ASN A 430 25.57 2.63 -47.46
C ASN A 430 25.38 2.11 -48.90
N ASP A 431 25.58 2.98 -49.89
CA ASP A 431 25.36 2.65 -51.30
C ASP A 431 26.40 1.64 -51.81
N ARG A 432 27.65 1.71 -51.33
CA ARG A 432 28.75 0.83 -51.75
C ARG A 432 28.86 -0.47 -50.96
N HIS A 433 28.59 -0.44 -49.65
CA HIS A 433 28.84 -1.57 -48.74
C HIS A 433 27.55 -2.15 -48.13
N GLY A 434 26.40 -1.52 -48.37
CA GLY A 434 25.10 -1.93 -47.84
C GLY A 434 24.83 -1.38 -46.44
N HIS A 435 23.54 -1.25 -46.11
CA HIS A 435 23.08 -0.71 -44.83
C HIS A 435 23.63 -1.46 -43.59
N ALA A 436 23.86 -2.76 -43.69
CA ALA A 436 24.43 -3.53 -42.58
C ALA A 436 25.85 -3.07 -42.20
N VAL A 437 26.66 -2.63 -43.18
CA VAL A 437 27.99 -2.05 -42.91
C VAL A 437 27.85 -0.62 -42.40
N GLY A 438 26.93 0.16 -42.94
CA GLY A 438 26.61 1.49 -42.40
C GLY A 438 26.21 1.44 -40.91
N ASP A 439 25.39 0.47 -40.53
CA ASP A 439 25.02 0.24 -39.13
C ASP A 439 26.23 -0.12 -38.25
N GLN A 440 27.15 -0.95 -38.75
CA GLN A 440 28.41 -1.25 -38.05
C GLN A 440 29.28 -0.01 -37.87
N VAL A 441 29.36 0.85 -38.89
CA VAL A 441 30.07 2.14 -38.82
C VAL A 441 29.45 3.04 -37.74
N LEU A 442 28.12 3.18 -37.70
CA LEU A 442 27.43 3.98 -36.69
C LEU A 442 27.71 3.46 -35.27
N VAL A 443 27.68 2.15 -35.06
CA VAL A 443 27.99 1.52 -33.77
C VAL A 443 29.47 1.72 -33.39
N ALA A 444 30.39 1.57 -34.34
CA ALA A 444 31.82 1.77 -34.11
C ALA A 444 32.13 3.22 -33.73
N VAL A 445 31.58 4.19 -34.46
CA VAL A 445 31.70 5.62 -34.17
C VAL A 445 31.12 5.95 -32.80
N ALA A 446 29.92 5.47 -32.49
CA ALA A 446 29.30 5.69 -31.18
C ALA A 446 30.18 5.18 -30.02
N ARG A 447 30.77 3.99 -30.16
CA ARG A 447 31.71 3.43 -29.16
C ARG A 447 32.98 4.25 -29.04
N ALA A 448 33.56 4.66 -30.16
CA ALA A 448 34.77 5.47 -30.19
C ALA A 448 34.57 6.82 -29.50
N LEU A 449 33.45 7.49 -29.79
CA LEU A 449 33.06 8.74 -29.14
C LEU A 449 32.88 8.53 -27.63
N ARG A 450 32.08 7.54 -27.22
CA ARG A 450 31.80 7.27 -25.81
C ARG A 450 33.04 6.91 -24.98
N ALA A 451 34.01 6.21 -25.58
CA ALA A 451 35.27 5.84 -24.92
C ALA A 451 36.28 6.99 -24.80
N ALA A 452 36.05 8.10 -25.52
CA ALA A 452 36.99 9.21 -25.63
C ALA A 452 36.54 10.48 -24.88
N VAL A 453 35.28 10.55 -24.49
CA VAL A 453 34.72 11.66 -23.69
C VAL A 453 34.97 11.48 -22.19
N ARG A 454 34.99 12.57 -21.42
CA ARG A 454 35.14 12.53 -19.95
C ARG A 454 33.84 12.05 -19.30
N SER A 455 33.87 11.74 -18.00
CA SER A 455 32.66 11.39 -17.22
C SER A 455 31.58 12.49 -17.21
N GLN A 456 31.98 13.75 -17.44
CA GLN A 456 31.11 14.92 -17.45
C GLN A 456 30.59 15.26 -18.85
N ASP A 457 31.22 14.70 -19.87
CA ASP A 457 30.90 14.96 -21.27
C ASP A 457 29.87 13.94 -21.75
N GLU A 458 28.97 14.33 -22.63
CA GLU A 458 27.90 13.47 -23.13
C GLU A 458 27.94 13.36 -24.65
N VAL A 459 27.57 12.20 -25.18
CA VAL A 459 27.48 11.95 -26.63
C VAL A 459 26.05 11.53 -26.93
N VAL A 460 25.43 12.20 -27.91
CA VAL A 460 24.04 12.03 -28.31
C VAL A 460 24.02 11.68 -29.79
N ARG A 461 23.13 10.79 -30.22
CA ARG A 461 22.85 10.62 -31.66
C ARG A 461 21.64 11.47 -32.05
N MET A 462 21.84 12.42 -32.95
CA MET A 462 20.82 13.38 -33.38
C MET A 462 19.87 12.78 -34.43
N GLY A 463 20.35 11.84 -35.24
CA GLY A 463 19.60 11.13 -36.28
C GLY A 463 20.50 10.81 -37.46
N GLY A 464 20.21 9.76 -38.25
CA GLY A 464 21.06 9.38 -39.38
C GLY A 464 22.52 9.15 -38.96
N GLU A 465 23.44 9.85 -39.60
CA GLU A 465 24.88 9.90 -39.29
C GLU A 465 25.33 11.03 -38.34
N GLU A 466 24.40 11.78 -37.74
CA GLU A 466 24.70 12.96 -36.93
C GLU A 466 24.82 12.64 -35.43
N PHE A 467 25.86 13.19 -34.80
CA PHE A 467 26.13 13.10 -33.36
C PHE A 467 26.34 14.48 -32.75
N LEU A 468 25.96 14.63 -31.49
CA LEU A 468 26.17 15.85 -30.71
C LEU A 468 26.99 15.50 -29.46
N LEU A 469 28.08 16.23 -29.25
CA LEU A 469 28.89 16.17 -28.04
C LEU A 469 28.59 17.36 -27.15
N LEU A 470 28.35 17.11 -25.86
CA LEU A 470 28.15 18.12 -24.84
C LEU A 470 29.37 18.13 -23.92
N MET A 471 30.08 19.25 -23.80
CA MET A 471 31.32 19.35 -23.02
C MET A 471 31.22 20.49 -21.97
N PRO A 472 30.47 20.27 -20.87
CA PRO A 472 30.37 21.25 -19.78
C PRO A 472 31.73 21.43 -19.09
N GLY A 473 32.01 22.65 -18.65
CA GLY A 473 33.25 23.01 -17.96
C GLY A 473 34.51 22.91 -18.84
N MET A 474 34.37 22.85 -20.17
CA MET A 474 35.50 22.80 -21.10
C MET A 474 35.69 24.15 -21.80
N PRO A 475 36.89 24.77 -21.72
CA PRO A 475 37.19 25.96 -22.52
C PRO A 475 37.33 25.60 -24.00
N ARG A 476 37.08 26.58 -24.86
CA ARG A 476 37.04 26.47 -26.33
C ARG A 476 38.29 25.81 -26.92
N GLU A 477 39.48 26.25 -26.52
CA GLU A 477 40.75 25.75 -27.07
C GLU A 477 40.95 24.27 -26.72
N ALA A 478 40.60 23.89 -25.49
CA ALA A 478 40.68 22.50 -25.04
C ALA A 478 39.64 21.61 -25.74
N ALA A 479 38.45 22.17 -26.02
CA ALA A 479 37.41 21.49 -26.79
C ALA A 479 37.83 21.24 -28.23
N SER A 480 38.41 22.23 -28.91
CA SER A 480 38.92 22.08 -30.28
C SER A 480 39.95 20.94 -30.39
N ALA A 481 40.96 20.95 -29.50
CA ALA A 481 41.97 19.88 -29.45
C ALA A 481 41.38 18.50 -29.11
N ARG A 482 40.33 18.45 -28.30
CA ARG A 482 39.63 17.18 -27.97
C ARG A 482 38.80 16.67 -29.13
N LEU A 483 38.07 17.54 -29.83
CA LEU A 483 37.30 17.18 -31.01
C LEU A 483 38.21 16.67 -32.14
N ASP A 484 39.40 17.24 -32.33
CA ASP A 484 40.32 16.73 -33.36
C ASP A 484 40.87 15.34 -33.00
N ARG A 485 41.17 15.08 -31.72
CA ARG A 485 41.50 13.71 -31.26
C ARG A 485 40.35 12.73 -31.43
N LEU A 486 39.11 13.16 -31.18
CA LEU A 486 37.92 12.34 -31.40
C LEU A 486 37.76 12.00 -32.89
N ARG A 487 37.98 12.96 -33.77
CA ARG A 487 37.98 12.75 -35.23
C ARG A 487 39.00 11.70 -35.65
N GLN A 488 40.23 11.76 -35.14
CA GLN A 488 41.25 10.74 -35.42
C GLN A 488 40.82 9.35 -34.95
N ARG A 489 40.25 9.24 -33.73
CA ARG A 489 39.71 7.98 -33.20
C ARG A 489 38.55 7.41 -34.02
N ILE A 490 37.75 8.25 -34.66
CA ILE A 490 36.69 7.80 -35.58
C ILE A 490 37.30 7.11 -36.79
N THR A 491 38.37 7.67 -37.36
CA THR A 491 39.09 7.04 -38.48
C THR A 491 39.70 5.71 -38.08
N GLU A 492 40.34 5.64 -36.90
CA GLU A 492 40.86 4.38 -36.36
C GLU A 492 39.74 3.33 -36.14
N ALA A 493 38.58 3.76 -35.61
CA ALA A 493 37.44 2.88 -35.38
C ALA A 493 36.84 2.33 -36.68
N GLY A 494 36.83 3.13 -37.75
CA GLY A 494 36.43 2.69 -39.08
C GLY A 494 37.41 1.66 -39.67
N GLN A 495 38.72 1.90 -39.55
CA GLN A 495 39.75 0.97 -40.00
C GLN A 495 39.69 -0.38 -39.26
N ALA A 496 39.35 -0.34 -37.97
CA ALA A 496 39.20 -1.54 -37.14
C ALA A 496 38.07 -2.47 -37.57
N LEU A 497 37.13 -2.02 -38.41
CA LEU A 497 36.08 -2.88 -38.99
C LEU A 497 36.62 -3.84 -40.06
N GLN A 498 37.84 -3.64 -40.55
CA GLN A 498 38.51 -4.52 -41.54
C GLN A 498 37.69 -4.78 -42.83
N VAL A 499 36.83 -3.84 -43.21
CA VAL A 499 36.07 -3.89 -44.46
C VAL A 499 36.94 -3.31 -45.59
N PRO A 500 37.24 -4.08 -46.65
CA PRO A 500 38.10 -3.60 -47.74
C PRO A 500 37.54 -2.34 -48.43
N GLY A 501 38.36 -1.30 -48.54
CA GLY A 501 38.00 -0.04 -49.19
C GLY A 501 37.06 0.87 -48.37
N LEU A 502 36.80 0.54 -47.11
CA LEU A 502 36.03 1.40 -46.20
C LEU A 502 36.93 2.48 -45.59
N GLU A 503 36.64 3.73 -45.88
CA GLU A 503 37.24 4.89 -45.20
C GLU A 503 36.14 5.63 -44.42
N VAL A 504 36.35 5.79 -43.11
CA VAL A 504 35.42 6.52 -42.24
C VAL A 504 36.13 7.76 -41.71
N THR A 505 35.57 8.92 -42.03
CA THR A 505 36.03 10.22 -41.50
C THR A 505 34.82 11.01 -41.02
N ALA A 506 35.05 12.09 -40.26
CA ALA A 506 33.97 12.92 -39.76
C ALA A 506 34.34 14.40 -39.82
N SER A 507 33.33 15.22 -40.08
CA SER A 507 33.39 16.67 -40.00
C SER A 507 32.71 17.13 -38.72
N ILE A 508 33.36 18.04 -37.98
CA ILE A 508 32.88 18.49 -36.67
C ILE A 508 32.83 20.01 -36.62
N GLY A 509 31.69 20.56 -36.23
CA GLY A 509 31.52 21.98 -35.91
C GLY A 509 31.51 22.22 -34.41
N LEU A 510 32.39 23.10 -33.93
CA LEU A 510 32.45 23.52 -32.54
C LEU A 510 31.64 24.81 -32.35
N ALA A 511 30.91 24.94 -31.25
CA ALA A 511 30.36 26.22 -30.80
C ALA A 511 30.41 26.34 -29.28
N GLN A 512 30.84 27.50 -28.79
CA GLN A 512 30.84 27.81 -27.36
C GLN A 512 29.54 28.50 -26.96
N TRP A 513 28.97 28.15 -25.81
CA TRP A 513 27.82 28.86 -25.26
C TRP A 513 28.15 30.33 -24.94
N ARG A 514 27.34 31.26 -25.44
CA ARG A 514 27.43 32.69 -25.15
C ARG A 514 26.22 33.14 -24.31
N PRO A 515 26.36 33.24 -22.98
CA PRO A 515 25.26 33.65 -22.11
C PRO A 515 24.69 35.02 -22.54
N GLY A 516 23.38 35.08 -22.78
CA GLY A 516 22.68 36.32 -23.16
C GLY A 516 22.64 36.63 -24.65
N GLU A 517 23.49 35.99 -25.47
CA GLU A 517 23.46 36.10 -26.94
C GLU A 517 22.75 34.90 -27.59
N ASP A 518 22.92 33.70 -27.02
CA ASP A 518 22.31 32.49 -27.54
C ASP A 518 21.05 32.05 -26.80
N ASP A 519 20.18 31.38 -27.55
CA ASP A 519 19.29 30.36 -27.00
C ASP A 519 19.78 28.96 -27.40
N LEU A 520 19.14 27.92 -26.84
CA LEU A 520 19.49 26.52 -27.15
C LEU A 520 19.52 26.25 -28.66
N ALA A 521 18.60 26.85 -29.42
CA ALA A 521 18.53 26.67 -30.86
C ALA A 521 19.64 27.43 -31.60
N GLY A 522 20.03 28.62 -31.13
CA GLY A 522 21.12 29.44 -31.63
C GLY A 522 22.47 28.73 -31.51
N LEU A 523 22.76 28.18 -30.34
CA LEU A 523 23.97 27.39 -30.10
C LEU A 523 24.07 26.21 -31.07
N LEU A 524 22.98 25.44 -31.24
CA LEU A 524 22.94 24.32 -32.17
C LEU A 524 23.11 24.76 -33.62
N ARG A 525 22.47 25.85 -34.05
CA ARG A 525 22.62 26.39 -35.41
C ARG A 525 24.05 26.82 -35.70
N ARG A 526 24.75 27.44 -34.74
CA ARG A 526 26.17 27.80 -34.94
C ARG A 526 27.05 26.58 -35.10
N ALA A 527 26.87 25.56 -34.26
CA ALA A 527 27.65 24.33 -34.36
C ALA A 527 27.38 23.58 -35.67
N ASP A 528 26.12 23.51 -36.10
CA ASP A 528 25.72 22.93 -37.39
C ASP A 528 26.31 23.70 -38.58
N HIS A 529 26.27 25.03 -38.55
CA HIS A 529 26.89 25.86 -39.59
C HIS A 529 28.40 25.67 -39.65
N ALA A 530 29.08 25.61 -38.51
CA ALA A 530 30.51 25.30 -38.43
C ALA A 530 30.83 23.91 -39.03
N MET A 531 30.02 22.90 -38.73
CA MET A 531 30.16 21.56 -39.31
C MET A 531 29.97 21.58 -40.82
N TYR A 532 29.00 22.34 -41.32
CA TYR A 532 28.79 22.52 -42.75
C TYR A 532 30.00 23.16 -43.44
N VAL A 533 30.64 24.16 -42.81
CA VAL A 533 31.88 24.76 -43.30
C VAL A 533 33.03 23.75 -43.29
N ALA A 534 33.16 22.93 -42.25
CA ALA A 534 34.13 21.82 -42.20
C ALA A 534 33.97 20.88 -43.40
N LYS A 535 32.72 20.51 -43.74
CA LYS A 535 32.43 19.67 -44.91
C LYS A 535 32.86 20.33 -46.22
N ARG A 536 32.56 21.62 -46.41
CA ARG A 536 32.92 22.37 -47.63
C ARG A 536 34.41 22.62 -47.77
N ALA A 537 35.13 22.75 -46.66
CA ALA A 537 36.57 23.00 -46.65
C ALA A 537 37.42 21.74 -46.97
N GLY A 538 36.78 20.61 -47.30
CA GLY A 538 37.47 19.37 -47.67
C GLY A 538 37.25 18.23 -46.68
N ARG A 539 36.27 18.33 -45.77
CA ARG A 539 35.88 17.28 -44.81
C ARG A 539 37.01 16.91 -43.85
N ASN A 540 36.78 15.86 -43.03
CA ASN A 540 37.75 15.28 -42.10
C ASN A 540 38.49 16.33 -41.24
N ARG A 541 37.73 17.24 -40.62
CA ARG A 541 38.29 18.32 -39.79
C ARG A 541 37.31 18.83 -38.76
N VAL A 542 37.86 19.54 -37.79
CA VAL A 542 37.09 20.39 -36.87
C VAL A 542 37.10 21.82 -37.42
N PHE A 543 35.96 22.49 -37.38
CA PHE A 543 35.85 23.91 -37.66
C PHE A 543 35.27 24.64 -36.44
N ASP A 544 35.87 25.76 -36.09
CA ASP A 544 35.49 26.55 -34.93
C ASP A 544 34.44 27.61 -35.32
N GLY A 545 33.21 27.43 -34.85
CA GLY A 545 32.09 28.31 -35.21
C GLY A 545 32.27 29.76 -34.76
N GLU A 546 33.12 30.01 -33.78
CA GLU A 546 33.44 31.36 -33.33
C GLU A 546 34.32 32.13 -34.34
N GLU A 547 34.93 31.46 -35.33
CA GLU A 547 35.64 32.12 -36.44
C GLU A 547 34.67 32.69 -37.50
N LEU A 548 33.47 32.13 -37.61
CA LEU A 548 32.43 32.58 -38.56
C LEU A 548 31.60 33.74 -38.01
N ASP A 549 31.52 33.84 -36.69
CA ASP A 549 30.73 34.84 -35.97
C ASP A 549 31.49 35.22 -34.69
N PRO A 550 32.44 36.17 -34.73
CA PRO A 550 33.27 36.51 -33.58
C PRO A 550 32.44 37.11 -32.44
N PRO A 551 32.73 36.78 -31.16
CA PRO A 551 32.02 37.38 -30.03
C PRO A 551 32.21 38.91 -30.01
N GLY A 552 31.10 39.66 -30.02
CA GLY A 552 31.08 41.13 -29.89
C GLY A 552 30.84 41.95 -31.16
N LEU A 553 30.18 41.41 -32.20
CA LEU A 553 29.78 42.14 -33.42
C LEU A 553 28.27 42.40 -33.54
N ALA A 554 27.56 42.56 -32.42
CA ALA A 554 26.17 43.04 -32.37
C ALA A 554 26.04 44.36 -31.62
#